data_AF-A0A2A6JD35-F1
#
_entry.id   AF-A0A2A6JD35-F1
#
_cell.length_a   1.000
_cell.length_b   1.000
_cell.length_c   1.000
_cell.angle_alpha   90.00
_cell.angle_beta   90.00
_cell.angle_gamma   90.00
#
_symmetry.space_group_name_H-M   'P 1'
#
loop_
_entity.id
_entity.type
_entity.pdbx_description
1 polymer ?
#
loop_
_entity_poly.entity_id
_entity_poly.type
_entity_poly.pdbx_seq_one_letter_code
_entity_poly.pdbx_strand_id
1 'polypeptide(L)'
;MAYTSSTLAPLRHDTYRTIWFASLSSNFGGLIQAVGAAWMMTTITASEDMVALVQTSTALPIMLFSLISGALADNYDRRRVMLTAQCMMLAVSALLTATALLGWITPWLLLFFTFLIGCGTALNNPSWQASVGDMVPRADLPGAVTLNSMGFNITRSVGPAIGGVIVAAAGAAAAFAVNTASYLALIYALLRWRPSTPVSTLPREALGSAIFAGLRYVSMSPNLEKVLVRGLLFGIGASSILALLPVVALNLVAGGPLTYGFMLGAFGIGAIGGAVLSARIRQAFSSETIIRLAFAGFALSAVIAAFSPSAILTSAGLLVSGACWVSALSLFNTIVQLSTPRWVVGRALSLYQTVTFGGIAGGSWLWGVAADRYGVADALLMSSVVMLLGIAIGLRFSMPAFASLNLDPLNRFTEPALSLDITPRSGPIVIQVDYEIGDDDLAEFMELMGERRRIRIRDGARNWALMRDLENPGLWTETYHTSTWVEYIRHNQRRTQADAENIDRIRALHRGEGLPHVHRMIERQAIPPDNDVFHKAPIDLHH
;
A
#
# COMPACT_ATOMS: atom_id res chain seq x y z
N MET A 1 -24.73 27.00 1.90
CA MET A 1 -24.68 26.75 0.45
C MET A 1 -23.48 25.87 0.17
N ALA A 2 -23.70 24.59 -0.13
CA ALA A 2 -22.63 23.70 -0.55
C ALA A 2 -22.25 24.05 -2.00
N TYR A 3 -21.08 24.62 -2.22
CA TYR A 3 -20.52 24.75 -3.56
C TYR A 3 -20.28 23.34 -4.10
N THR A 4 -21.14 22.86 -4.99
CA THR A 4 -20.81 21.75 -5.88
C THR A 4 -19.76 22.27 -6.85
N SER A 5 -18.49 22.23 -6.45
CA SER A 5 -17.37 22.49 -7.35
C SER A 5 -17.49 21.51 -8.51
N SER A 6 -17.61 22.05 -9.73
CA SER A 6 -17.67 21.25 -10.95
C SER A 6 -16.47 20.32 -11.01
N THR A 7 -16.63 19.06 -11.42
CA THR A 7 -15.55 18.07 -11.55
C THR A 7 -14.39 18.56 -12.43
N LEU A 8 -14.65 19.52 -13.33
CA LEU A 8 -13.67 20.14 -14.22
C LEU A 8 -13.01 21.41 -13.65
N ALA A 9 -13.44 21.90 -12.48
CA ALA A 9 -12.86 23.07 -11.83
C ALA A 9 -11.33 23.00 -11.64
N PRO A 10 -10.72 21.84 -11.29
CA PRO A 10 -9.27 21.71 -11.18
C PRO A 10 -8.50 22.10 -12.45
N LEU A 11 -9.07 21.87 -13.63
CA LEU A 11 -8.43 22.18 -14.92
C LEU A 11 -8.32 23.69 -15.20
N ARG A 12 -8.95 24.54 -14.38
CA ARG A 12 -8.78 25.99 -14.43
C ARG A 12 -7.44 26.43 -13.88
N HIS A 13 -6.79 25.61 -13.04
CA HIS A 13 -5.46 25.90 -12.51
C HIS A 13 -4.41 25.44 -13.52
N ASP A 14 -3.67 26.39 -14.12
CA ASP A 14 -2.71 26.13 -15.19
C ASP A 14 -1.68 25.05 -14.82
N THR A 15 -1.12 25.14 -13.62
CA THR A 15 -0.17 24.16 -13.07
C THR A 15 -0.76 22.75 -13.07
N TYR A 16 -1.96 22.60 -12.50
CA TYR A 16 -2.63 21.31 -12.43
C TYR A 16 -2.94 20.77 -13.83
N ARG A 17 -3.49 21.62 -14.71
CA ARG A 17 -3.83 21.25 -16.09
C ARG A 17 -2.60 20.74 -16.86
N THR A 18 -1.50 21.47 -16.84
CA THR A 18 -0.27 21.08 -17.56
C THR A 18 0.30 19.77 -17.02
N ILE A 19 0.40 19.63 -15.70
CA ILE A 19 0.95 18.42 -15.07
C ILE A 19 0.02 17.22 -15.27
N TRP A 20 -1.31 17.42 -15.22
CA TRP A 20 -2.30 16.36 -15.42
C TRP A 20 -2.23 15.79 -16.84
N PHE A 21 -2.23 16.61 -17.89
CA PHE A 21 -2.10 16.13 -19.27
C PHE A 21 -0.74 15.45 -19.53
N ALA A 22 0.34 16.01 -18.97
CA ALA A 22 1.66 15.42 -19.10
C ALA A 22 1.75 14.06 -18.38
N SER A 23 1.13 13.94 -17.22
CA SER A 23 1.02 12.68 -16.47
C SER A 23 0.16 11.66 -17.21
N LEU A 24 -0.95 12.08 -17.82
CA LEU A 24 -1.77 11.20 -18.65
C LEU A 24 -0.93 10.62 -19.80
N SER A 25 -0.17 11.46 -20.50
CA SER A 25 0.76 11.02 -21.56
C SER A 25 1.80 10.01 -21.05
N SER A 26 2.44 10.30 -19.91
CA SER A 26 3.43 9.40 -19.30
C SER A 26 2.82 8.05 -18.86
N ASN A 27 1.60 8.06 -18.32
CA ASN A 27 0.88 6.82 -17.97
C ASN A 27 0.56 5.99 -19.22
N PHE A 28 0.17 6.64 -20.34
CA PHE A 28 -0.06 5.94 -21.61
C PHE A 28 1.21 5.29 -22.11
N GLY A 29 2.32 6.03 -22.11
CA GLY A 29 3.64 5.50 -22.46
C GLY A 29 3.98 4.26 -21.64
N GLY A 30 3.81 4.33 -20.31
CA GLY A 30 4.14 3.21 -19.42
C GLY A 30 3.35 1.93 -19.73
N LEU A 31 2.04 2.06 -20.01
CA LEU A 31 1.23 0.90 -20.39
C LEU A 31 1.56 0.37 -21.79
N ILE A 32 1.83 1.25 -22.75
CA ILE A 32 2.27 0.87 -24.10
C ILE A 32 3.59 0.10 -24.02
N GLN A 33 4.54 0.54 -23.20
CA GLN A 33 5.77 -0.20 -22.95
C GLN A 33 5.48 -1.54 -22.28
N ALA A 34 4.61 -1.62 -21.28
CA ALA A 34 4.31 -2.88 -20.61
C ALA A 34 3.78 -3.93 -21.60
N VAL A 35 2.88 -3.53 -22.50
CA VAL A 35 2.40 -4.37 -23.62
C VAL A 35 3.55 -4.79 -24.52
N GLY A 36 4.39 -3.83 -24.93
CA GLY A 36 5.55 -4.09 -25.77
C GLY A 36 6.55 -5.04 -25.13
N ALA A 37 6.80 -4.92 -23.83
CA ALA A 37 7.76 -5.75 -23.10
C ALA A 37 7.24 -7.18 -22.93
N ALA A 38 5.96 -7.33 -22.56
CA ALA A 38 5.34 -8.63 -22.44
C ALA A 38 5.31 -9.36 -23.80
N TRP A 39 4.94 -8.66 -24.87
CA TRP A 39 4.95 -9.21 -26.22
C TRP A 39 6.37 -9.50 -26.73
N MET A 40 7.32 -8.58 -26.54
CA MET A 40 8.72 -8.80 -26.93
C MET A 40 9.27 -10.06 -26.28
N MET A 41 9.01 -10.24 -24.97
CA MET A 41 9.42 -11.44 -24.25
C MET A 41 8.88 -12.70 -24.92
N THR A 42 7.58 -12.76 -25.22
CA THR A 42 6.98 -13.92 -25.91
C THR A 42 7.59 -14.21 -27.29
N THR A 43 8.17 -13.21 -27.95
CA THR A 43 8.78 -13.40 -29.28
C THR A 43 10.27 -13.77 -29.25
N ILE A 44 10.97 -13.49 -28.13
CA ILE A 44 12.42 -13.73 -27.99
C ILE A 44 12.74 -14.96 -27.14
N THR A 45 11.76 -15.54 -26.45
CA THR A 45 11.93 -16.76 -25.63
C THR A 45 10.76 -17.71 -25.82
N ALA A 46 11.03 -19.01 -25.76
CA ALA A 46 10.00 -20.04 -25.73
C ALA A 46 9.51 -20.35 -24.30
N SER A 47 10.23 -19.90 -23.28
CA SER A 47 9.90 -20.23 -21.88
C SER A 47 8.80 -19.32 -21.32
N GLU A 48 7.70 -19.94 -20.87
CA GLU A 48 6.59 -19.24 -20.22
C GLU A 48 6.99 -18.59 -18.89
N ASP A 49 7.97 -19.15 -18.20
CA ASP A 49 8.54 -18.58 -16.98
C ASP A 49 9.13 -17.18 -17.23
N MET A 50 9.93 -17.03 -18.28
CA MET A 50 10.53 -15.74 -18.66
C MET A 50 9.47 -14.69 -19.02
N VAL A 51 8.37 -15.11 -19.66
CA VAL A 51 7.25 -14.21 -19.98
C VAL A 51 6.58 -13.73 -18.70
N ALA A 52 6.28 -14.63 -17.78
CA ALA A 52 5.66 -14.29 -16.50
C ALA A 52 6.59 -13.46 -15.60
N LEU A 53 7.91 -13.63 -15.71
CA LEU A 53 8.91 -12.81 -15.04
C LEU A 53 8.84 -11.33 -15.45
N VAL A 54 8.30 -10.97 -16.62
CA VAL A 54 8.09 -9.54 -16.98
C VAL A 54 7.12 -8.87 -16.00
N GLN A 55 6.04 -9.55 -15.64
CA GLN A 55 5.09 -9.07 -14.63
C GLN A 55 5.74 -9.01 -13.25
N THR A 56 6.59 -9.99 -12.93
CA THR A 56 7.41 -10.01 -11.70
C THR A 56 8.35 -8.81 -11.63
N SER A 57 9.13 -8.53 -12.68
CA SER A 57 10.03 -7.38 -12.77
C SER A 57 9.32 -6.04 -12.61
N THR A 58 8.04 -5.95 -13.01
CA THR A 58 7.25 -4.73 -12.84
C THR A 58 6.69 -4.57 -11.41
N ALA A 59 6.27 -5.68 -10.78
CA ALA A 59 5.67 -5.66 -9.45
C ALA A 59 6.70 -5.66 -8.30
N LEU A 60 7.84 -6.33 -8.50
CA LEU A 60 8.88 -6.53 -7.48
C LEU A 60 9.47 -5.21 -6.95
N PRO A 61 9.78 -4.20 -7.78
CA PRO A 61 10.23 -2.90 -7.26
C PRO A 61 9.21 -2.23 -6.35
N ILE A 62 7.92 -2.33 -6.66
CA ILE A 62 6.86 -1.77 -5.82
C ILE A 62 6.87 -2.47 -4.46
N MET A 63 7.02 -3.80 -4.44
CA MET A 63 7.15 -4.57 -3.20
C MET A 63 8.35 -4.10 -2.36
N LEU A 64 9.53 -4.00 -2.99
CA LEU A 64 10.80 -3.69 -2.30
C LEU A 64 10.84 -2.25 -1.79
N PHE A 65 10.31 -1.30 -2.58
CA PHE A 65 10.48 0.12 -2.32
C PHE A 65 9.24 0.81 -1.74
N SER A 66 8.06 0.19 -1.64
CA SER A 66 6.83 0.84 -1.11
C SER A 66 7.01 1.50 0.26
N LEU A 67 7.84 0.91 1.12
CA LEU A 67 8.09 1.39 2.49
C LEU A 67 9.08 2.57 2.51
N ILE A 68 10.07 2.52 1.62
CA ILE A 68 11.11 3.54 1.47
C ILE A 68 10.55 4.75 0.71
N SER A 69 9.80 4.50 -0.38
CA SER A 69 9.27 5.54 -1.26
C SER A 69 8.27 6.45 -0.56
N GLY A 70 7.42 5.91 0.33
CA GLY A 70 6.53 6.71 1.17
C GLY A 70 7.29 7.69 2.07
N ALA A 71 8.34 7.20 2.74
CA ALA A 71 9.16 8.08 3.59
C ALA A 71 10.00 9.09 2.80
N LEU A 72 10.43 8.74 1.57
CA LEU A 72 11.10 9.70 0.69
C LEU A 72 10.12 10.83 0.28
N ALA A 73 8.87 10.49 -0.04
CA ALA A 73 7.84 11.46 -0.40
C ALA A 73 7.45 12.40 0.75
N ASP A 74 7.55 11.94 1.99
CA ASP A 74 7.25 12.74 3.19
C ASP A 74 8.43 13.62 3.62
N ASN A 75 9.67 13.16 3.40
CA ASN A 75 10.85 13.85 3.89
C ASN A 75 11.50 14.79 2.86
N TYR A 76 11.38 14.51 1.57
CA TYR A 76 12.03 15.28 0.52
C TYR A 76 11.03 16.12 -0.28
N ASP A 77 11.53 17.14 -0.97
CA ASP A 77 10.74 17.92 -1.92
C ASP A 77 10.18 16.99 -3.01
N ARG A 78 8.84 16.87 -3.04
CA ARG A 78 8.08 15.99 -3.94
C ARG A 78 8.46 16.22 -5.40
N ARG A 79 8.68 17.48 -5.80
CA ARG A 79 9.08 17.82 -7.18
C ARG A 79 10.44 17.22 -7.52
N ARG A 80 11.41 17.31 -6.61
CA ARG A 80 12.76 16.77 -6.83
C ARG A 80 12.72 15.25 -6.93
N VAL A 81 11.99 14.59 -6.04
CA VAL A 81 11.83 13.13 -6.07
C VAL A 81 11.20 12.67 -7.39
N MET A 82 10.13 13.34 -7.83
CA MET A 82 9.49 13.05 -9.11
C MET A 82 10.42 13.29 -10.29
N LEU A 83 11.13 14.42 -10.34
CA LEU A 83 12.09 14.69 -11.42
C LEU A 83 13.20 13.64 -11.49
N THR A 84 13.78 13.25 -10.36
CA THR A 84 14.80 12.19 -10.32
C THR A 84 14.25 10.86 -10.83
N ALA A 85 13.05 10.48 -10.40
CA ALA A 85 12.39 9.26 -10.86
C ALA A 85 12.10 9.28 -12.38
N GLN A 86 11.58 10.40 -12.89
CA GLN A 86 11.26 10.56 -14.31
C GLN A 86 12.51 10.58 -15.19
N CYS A 87 13.57 11.26 -14.77
CA CYS A 87 14.85 11.25 -15.49
C CYS A 87 15.48 9.85 -15.52
N MET A 88 15.41 9.11 -14.41
CA MET A 88 15.85 7.71 -14.36
C MET A 88 15.04 6.85 -15.34
N MET A 89 13.71 6.92 -15.32
CA MET A 89 12.86 6.16 -16.24
C MET A 89 13.10 6.53 -17.70
N LEU A 90 13.29 7.82 -18.01
CA LEU A 90 13.65 8.29 -19.34
C LEU A 90 14.96 7.67 -19.83
N ALA A 91 16.03 7.74 -19.01
CA ALA A 91 17.34 7.21 -19.38
C ALA A 91 17.29 5.69 -19.60
N VAL A 92 16.65 4.96 -18.69
CA VAL A 92 16.50 3.51 -18.79
C VAL A 92 15.63 3.11 -20.00
N SER A 93 14.54 3.83 -20.27
CA SER A 93 13.66 3.56 -21.42
C SER A 93 14.32 3.89 -22.74
N ALA A 94 15.15 4.95 -22.79
CA ALA A 94 15.96 5.27 -23.96
C ALA A 94 16.97 4.15 -24.26
N LEU A 95 17.65 3.62 -23.23
CA LEU A 95 18.55 2.48 -23.37
C LEU A 95 17.83 1.20 -23.81
N LEU A 96 16.67 0.91 -23.22
CA LEU A 96 15.80 -0.20 -23.64
C LEU A 96 15.38 -0.05 -25.11
N THR A 97 14.98 1.14 -25.51
CA THR A 97 14.59 1.44 -26.90
C THR A 97 15.77 1.24 -27.85
N ALA A 98 16.94 1.79 -27.52
CA ALA A 98 18.14 1.68 -28.36
C ALA A 98 18.59 0.22 -28.50
N THR A 99 18.66 -0.53 -27.39
CA THR A 99 19.06 -1.95 -27.42
C THR A 99 18.06 -2.82 -28.18
N ALA A 100 16.76 -2.52 -28.11
CA ALA A 100 15.74 -3.20 -28.91
C ALA A 100 15.86 -2.89 -30.41
N LEU A 101 16.11 -1.62 -30.79
CA LEU A 101 16.29 -1.23 -32.20
C LEU A 101 17.58 -1.80 -32.81
N LEU A 102 18.65 -1.91 -32.01
CA LEU A 102 19.93 -2.49 -32.42
C LEU A 102 19.90 -4.04 -32.47
N GLY A 103 18.82 -4.67 -32.00
CA GLY A 103 18.70 -6.13 -31.96
C GLY A 103 19.55 -6.81 -30.88
N TRP A 104 20.03 -6.07 -29.88
CA TRP A 104 20.87 -6.60 -28.79
C TRP A 104 20.07 -7.07 -27.57
N ILE A 105 18.75 -6.94 -27.63
CA ILE A 105 17.89 -7.25 -26.49
C ILE A 105 17.83 -8.77 -26.25
N THR A 106 18.13 -9.17 -25.02
CA THR A 106 18.00 -10.54 -24.52
C THR A 106 16.89 -10.60 -23.47
N PRO A 107 16.35 -11.80 -23.15
CA PRO A 107 15.35 -11.95 -22.09
C PRO A 107 15.78 -11.30 -20.77
N TRP A 108 17.01 -11.57 -20.31
CA TRP A 108 17.53 -11.00 -19.08
C TRP A 108 17.69 -9.47 -19.12
N LEU A 109 18.13 -8.90 -20.25
CA LEU A 109 18.22 -7.45 -20.41
C LEU A 109 16.83 -6.80 -20.36
N LEU A 110 15.83 -7.42 -20.98
CA LEU A 110 14.45 -6.94 -20.93
C LEU A 110 13.89 -6.96 -19.50
N LEU A 111 14.13 -8.04 -18.75
CA LEU A 111 13.76 -8.13 -17.33
C LEU A 111 14.47 -7.08 -16.48
N PHE A 112 15.76 -6.85 -16.74
CA PHE A 112 16.55 -5.85 -16.03
C PHE A 112 16.04 -4.42 -16.27
N PHE A 113 15.78 -4.05 -17.53
CA PHE A 113 15.26 -2.73 -17.86
C PHE A 113 13.84 -2.51 -17.32
N THR A 114 12.96 -3.51 -17.45
CA THR A 114 11.60 -3.42 -16.88
C THR A 114 11.63 -3.29 -15.35
N PHE A 115 12.54 -3.99 -14.68
CA PHE A 115 12.78 -3.83 -13.24
C PHE A 115 13.24 -2.41 -12.88
N LEU A 116 14.24 -1.88 -13.59
CA LEU A 116 14.73 -0.51 -13.33
C LEU A 116 13.65 0.56 -13.57
N ILE A 117 12.81 0.40 -14.60
CA ILE A 117 11.67 1.30 -14.85
C ILE A 117 10.63 1.16 -13.74
N GLY A 118 10.40 -0.07 -13.27
CA GLY A 118 9.57 -0.33 -12.09
C GLY A 118 10.10 0.34 -10.83
N CYS A 119 11.41 0.40 -10.61
CA CYS A 119 12.02 1.15 -9.50
C CYS A 119 11.71 2.64 -9.57
N GLY A 120 11.84 3.24 -10.76
CA GLY A 120 11.45 4.64 -10.98
C GLY A 120 9.96 4.87 -10.73
N THR A 121 9.11 3.94 -11.14
CA THR A 121 7.66 3.99 -10.91
C THR A 121 7.31 3.91 -9.42
N ALA A 122 7.97 3.00 -8.68
CA ALA A 122 7.80 2.83 -7.24
C ALA A 122 8.20 4.09 -6.45
N LEU A 123 9.20 4.83 -6.93
CA LEU A 123 9.63 6.11 -6.37
C LEU A 123 8.66 7.25 -6.73
N ASN A 124 8.17 7.29 -7.98
CA ASN A 124 7.31 8.35 -8.48
C ASN A 124 5.90 8.34 -7.87
N ASN A 125 5.29 7.16 -7.70
CA ASN A 125 3.87 7.04 -7.36
C ASN A 125 3.46 7.73 -6.04
N PRO A 126 4.15 7.55 -4.91
CA PRO A 126 3.77 8.22 -3.67
C PRO A 126 3.93 9.74 -3.73
N SER A 127 5.02 10.22 -4.34
CA SER A 127 5.25 11.66 -4.52
C SER A 127 4.19 12.29 -5.43
N TRP A 128 3.80 11.59 -6.50
CA TRP A 128 2.69 12.02 -7.37
C TRP A 128 1.39 12.15 -6.58
N GLN A 129 0.99 11.10 -5.84
CA GLN A 129 -0.24 11.10 -5.04
C GLN A 129 -0.28 12.24 -4.02
N ALA A 130 0.86 12.51 -3.36
CA ALA A 130 0.96 13.59 -2.39
C ALA A 130 0.94 14.99 -3.07
N SER A 131 1.52 15.12 -4.26
CA SER A 131 1.65 16.40 -4.98
C SER A 131 0.32 16.98 -5.47
N VAL A 132 -0.73 16.16 -5.65
CA VAL A 132 -2.04 16.63 -6.13
C VAL A 132 -2.60 17.73 -5.23
N GLY A 133 -2.43 17.60 -3.91
CA GLY A 133 -2.88 18.60 -2.93
C GLY A 133 -2.11 19.92 -2.98
N ASP A 134 -0.91 19.94 -3.56
CA ASP A 134 -0.09 21.15 -3.70
C ASP A 134 -0.42 21.94 -4.97
N MET A 135 -1.14 21.32 -5.92
CA MET A 135 -1.45 21.92 -7.23
C MET A 135 -2.81 22.62 -7.27
N VAL A 136 -3.72 22.27 -6.35
CA VAL A 136 -5.09 22.81 -6.32
C VAL A 136 -5.49 23.25 -4.90
N PRO A 137 -6.32 24.29 -4.75
CA PRO A 137 -6.90 24.66 -3.47
C PRO A 137 -7.71 23.52 -2.86
N ARG A 138 -7.83 23.51 -1.52
CA ARG A 138 -8.57 22.46 -0.78
C ARG A 138 -10.01 22.26 -1.25
N ALA A 139 -10.68 23.32 -1.73
CA ALA A 139 -12.06 23.27 -2.24
C ALA A 139 -12.18 22.49 -3.57
N ASP A 140 -11.13 22.47 -4.38
CA ASP A 140 -11.10 21.81 -5.69
C ASP A 140 -10.46 20.40 -5.63
N LEU A 141 -9.87 20.04 -4.48
CA LEU A 141 -9.20 18.76 -4.28
C LEU A 141 -10.07 17.53 -4.58
N PRO A 142 -11.35 17.45 -4.17
CA PRO A 142 -12.21 16.32 -4.53
C PRO A 142 -12.39 16.16 -6.06
N GLY A 143 -12.52 17.28 -6.78
CA GLY A 143 -12.57 17.29 -8.23
C GLY A 143 -11.27 16.79 -8.85
N ALA A 144 -10.11 17.19 -8.30
CA ALA A 144 -8.80 16.77 -8.81
C ALA A 144 -8.58 15.26 -8.61
N VAL A 145 -8.94 14.73 -7.44
CA VAL A 145 -8.90 13.28 -7.16
C VAL A 145 -9.79 12.51 -8.12
N THR A 146 -10.99 13.03 -8.41
CA THR A 146 -11.92 12.43 -9.39
C THR A 146 -11.31 12.42 -10.79
N LEU A 147 -10.76 13.55 -11.25
CA LEU A 147 -10.18 13.66 -12.58
C LEU A 147 -8.93 12.79 -12.76
N ASN A 148 -8.08 12.69 -11.74
CA ASN A 148 -6.96 11.74 -11.72
C ASN A 148 -7.44 10.30 -11.85
N SER A 149 -8.47 9.93 -11.08
CA SER A 149 -9.06 8.59 -11.14
C SER A 149 -9.62 8.30 -12.55
N MET A 150 -10.29 9.27 -13.18
CA MET A 150 -10.76 9.14 -14.57
C MET A 150 -9.59 8.96 -15.55
N GLY A 151 -8.54 9.78 -15.44
CA GLY A 151 -7.34 9.67 -16.27
C GLY A 151 -6.69 8.28 -16.20
N PHE A 152 -6.41 7.80 -14.98
CA PHE A 152 -5.85 6.45 -14.77
C PHE A 152 -6.73 5.35 -15.37
N ASN A 153 -8.04 5.46 -15.22
CA ASN A 153 -8.98 4.49 -15.77
C ASN A 153 -8.97 4.51 -17.31
N ILE A 154 -9.06 5.69 -17.93
CA ILE A 154 -8.97 5.86 -19.40
C ILE A 154 -7.68 5.25 -19.94
N THR A 155 -6.55 5.59 -19.33
CA THR A 155 -5.25 5.07 -19.72
C THR A 155 -5.21 3.55 -19.62
N ARG A 156 -5.78 2.96 -18.56
CA ARG A 156 -5.81 1.50 -18.39
C ARG A 156 -6.71 0.77 -19.39
N SER A 157 -7.78 1.38 -19.89
CA SER A 157 -8.62 0.78 -20.93
C SER A 157 -8.04 0.93 -22.33
N VAL A 158 -7.59 2.14 -22.66
CA VAL A 158 -7.21 2.48 -24.03
C VAL A 158 -5.73 2.22 -24.29
N GLY A 159 -4.88 2.38 -23.28
CA GLY A 159 -3.42 2.20 -23.38
C GLY A 159 -3.02 0.82 -23.91
N PRO A 160 -3.57 -0.29 -23.38
CA PRO A 160 -3.36 -1.62 -23.92
C PRO A 160 -3.67 -1.79 -25.40
N ALA A 161 -4.81 -1.26 -25.84
CA ALA A 161 -5.24 -1.35 -27.24
C ALA A 161 -4.30 -0.55 -28.16
N ILE A 162 -3.95 0.68 -27.76
CA ILE A 162 -2.95 1.49 -28.47
C ILE A 162 -1.61 0.77 -28.52
N GLY A 163 -1.17 0.19 -27.40
CA GLY A 163 0.08 -0.58 -27.32
C GLY A 163 0.07 -1.78 -28.26
N GLY A 164 -1.01 -2.56 -28.27
CA GLY A 164 -1.14 -3.72 -29.17
C GLY A 164 -1.12 -3.32 -30.65
N VAL A 165 -1.76 -2.20 -31.01
CA VAL A 165 -1.72 -1.64 -32.37
C VAL A 165 -0.31 -1.19 -32.74
N ILE A 166 0.39 -0.47 -31.86
CA ILE A 166 1.78 -0.02 -32.11
C ILE A 166 2.70 -1.22 -32.29
N VAL A 167 2.59 -2.22 -31.40
CA VAL A 167 3.41 -3.44 -31.46
C VAL A 167 3.13 -4.22 -32.74
N ALA A 168 1.87 -4.33 -33.16
CA ALA A 168 1.51 -5.01 -34.40
C ALA A 168 1.99 -4.28 -35.66
N ALA A 169 1.95 -2.95 -35.67
CA ALA A 169 2.30 -2.15 -36.85
C ALA A 169 3.81 -1.88 -36.98
N ALA A 170 4.51 -1.67 -35.85
CA ALA A 170 5.89 -1.18 -35.83
C ALA A 170 6.80 -1.94 -34.85
N GLY A 171 6.33 -3.02 -34.24
CA GLY A 171 7.09 -3.85 -33.31
C GLY A 171 7.21 -3.28 -31.89
N ALA A 172 7.75 -4.08 -30.97
CA ALA A 172 7.88 -3.71 -29.56
C ALA A 172 8.84 -2.53 -29.32
N ALA A 173 9.89 -2.38 -30.14
CA ALA A 173 10.82 -1.27 -30.03
C ALA A 173 10.14 0.10 -30.22
N ALA A 174 9.13 0.19 -31.10
CA ALA A 174 8.33 1.40 -31.26
C ALA A 174 7.51 1.73 -30.01
N ALA A 175 6.97 0.72 -29.33
CA ALA A 175 6.27 0.90 -28.06
C ALA A 175 7.21 1.45 -26.96
N PHE A 176 8.46 1.00 -26.93
CA PHE A 176 9.49 1.53 -26.01
C PHE A 176 9.85 2.99 -26.34
N ALA A 177 9.98 3.32 -27.63
CA ALA A 177 10.25 4.69 -28.07
C ALA A 177 9.13 5.66 -27.67
N VAL A 178 7.86 5.23 -27.82
CA VAL A 178 6.70 6.01 -27.41
C VAL A 178 6.72 6.29 -25.89
N ASN A 179 7.08 5.29 -25.07
CA ASN A 179 7.22 5.52 -23.64
C ASN A 179 8.35 6.51 -23.31
N THR A 180 9.52 6.32 -23.94
CA THR A 180 10.66 7.23 -23.81
C THR A 180 10.26 8.68 -24.08
N ALA A 181 9.55 8.94 -25.18
CA ALA A 181 9.07 10.26 -25.53
C ALA A 181 8.04 10.82 -24.52
N SER A 182 7.18 9.96 -23.97
CA SER A 182 6.12 10.37 -23.03
C SER A 182 6.67 10.99 -21.73
N TYR A 183 7.85 10.54 -21.26
CA TYR A 183 8.48 11.09 -20.07
C TYR A 183 8.94 12.55 -20.25
N LEU A 184 9.32 12.94 -21.47
CA LEU A 184 9.77 14.31 -21.75
C LEU A 184 8.67 15.35 -21.43
N ALA A 185 7.41 15.03 -21.75
CA ALA A 185 6.28 15.90 -21.47
C ALA A 185 6.13 16.14 -19.96
N LEU A 186 6.22 15.08 -19.15
CA LEU A 186 6.09 15.18 -17.70
C LEU A 186 7.29 15.85 -17.03
N ILE A 187 8.51 15.54 -17.48
CA ILE A 187 9.73 16.22 -17.00
C ILE A 187 9.62 17.73 -17.27
N TYR A 188 9.21 18.12 -18.47
CA TYR A 188 9.02 19.53 -18.83
C TYR A 188 7.97 20.23 -17.95
N ALA A 189 6.82 19.58 -17.73
CA ALA A 189 5.78 20.09 -16.83
C ALA A 189 6.30 20.28 -15.39
N LEU A 190 7.06 19.30 -14.88
CA LEU A 190 7.65 19.36 -13.55
C LEU A 190 8.76 20.41 -13.43
N LEU A 191 9.54 20.65 -14.49
CA LEU A 191 10.54 21.72 -14.50
C LEU A 191 9.90 23.10 -14.40
N ARG A 192 8.72 23.31 -15.00
CA ARG A 192 7.96 24.55 -14.92
C ARG A 192 7.24 24.74 -13.58
N TRP A 193 6.87 23.65 -12.92
CA TRP A 193 6.21 23.70 -11.63
C TRP A 193 7.15 24.21 -10.53
N ARG A 194 6.67 25.14 -9.69
CA ARG A 194 7.37 25.61 -8.49
C ARG A 194 6.43 25.44 -7.29
N PRO A 195 6.56 24.34 -6.51
CA PRO A 195 5.73 24.12 -5.33
C PRO A 195 6.06 25.16 -4.25
N SER A 196 5.04 25.79 -3.67
CA SER A 196 5.17 26.53 -2.42
C SER A 196 5.04 25.55 -1.25
N THR A 197 6.11 24.84 -0.90
CA THR A 197 6.10 23.91 0.23
C THR A 197 6.15 24.67 1.56
N PRO A 198 5.20 24.49 2.48
CA PRO A 198 5.35 24.92 3.86
C PRO A 198 6.48 24.13 4.53
N VAL A 199 7.38 24.81 5.24
CA VAL A 199 8.46 24.17 6.00
C VAL A 199 7.84 23.40 7.16
N SER A 200 8.02 22.07 7.20
CA SER A 200 7.60 21.26 8.35
C SER A 200 8.41 21.66 9.58
N THR A 201 7.73 22.09 10.64
CA THR A 201 8.30 22.54 11.92
C THR A 201 8.58 21.40 12.91
N LEU A 202 8.18 20.17 12.58
CA LEU A 202 8.38 19.01 13.45
C LEU A 202 9.67 18.25 13.10
N PRO A 203 10.46 17.80 14.09
CA PRO A 203 11.62 16.95 13.86
C PRO A 203 11.23 15.68 13.13
N ARG A 204 11.97 15.35 12.06
CA ARG A 204 11.78 14.13 11.27
C ARG A 204 11.89 12.89 12.17
N GLU A 205 10.94 11.98 12.07
CA GLU A 205 11.09 10.65 12.69
C GLU A 205 12.15 9.84 11.94
N ALA A 206 13.00 9.12 12.68
CA ALA A 206 13.96 8.23 12.07
C ALA A 206 13.24 7.11 11.29
N LEU A 207 13.65 6.89 10.04
CA LEU A 207 13.02 5.94 9.11
C LEU A 207 12.87 4.54 9.72
N GLY A 208 13.92 4.05 10.39
CA GLY A 208 13.91 2.73 11.02
C GLY A 208 12.88 2.62 12.16
N SER A 209 12.84 3.58 13.08
CA SER A 209 11.88 3.55 14.21
C SER A 209 10.43 3.67 13.72
N ALA A 210 10.21 4.45 12.67
CA ALA A 210 8.93 4.59 11.98
C ALA A 210 8.45 3.27 11.35
N ILE A 211 9.35 2.53 10.68
CA ILE A 211 9.05 1.23 10.05
C ILE A 211 8.68 0.19 11.11
N PHE A 212 9.49 0.06 12.17
CA PHE A 212 9.22 -0.89 13.25
C PHE A 212 7.91 -0.58 13.98
N ALA A 213 7.59 0.70 14.19
CA ALA A 213 6.31 1.10 14.78
C ALA A 213 5.12 0.70 13.89
N GLY A 214 5.23 0.87 12.57
CA GLY A 214 4.21 0.44 11.62
C GLY A 214 4.02 -1.08 11.57
N LEU A 215 5.11 -1.85 11.53
CA LEU A 215 5.06 -3.30 11.53
C LEU A 215 4.46 -3.86 12.82
N ARG A 216 4.84 -3.29 13.97
CA ARG A 216 4.23 -3.61 15.27
C ARG A 216 2.73 -3.29 15.25
N TYR A 217 2.33 -2.11 14.79
CA TYR A 217 0.90 -1.78 14.73
C TYR A 217 0.10 -2.80 13.91
N VAL A 218 0.61 -3.16 12.73
CA VAL A 218 -0.04 -4.08 11.80
C VAL A 218 -0.13 -5.50 12.35
N SER A 219 0.96 -6.03 12.92
CA SER A 219 1.00 -7.38 13.51
C SER A 219 0.22 -7.53 14.82
N MET A 220 -0.20 -6.41 15.44
CA MET A 220 -1.10 -6.44 16.59
C MET A 220 -2.54 -6.07 16.21
N SER A 221 -2.85 -5.82 14.93
CA SER A 221 -4.18 -5.46 14.44
C SER A 221 -4.82 -6.61 13.65
N PRO A 222 -5.76 -7.36 14.24
CA PRO A 222 -6.39 -8.52 13.59
C PRO A 222 -7.10 -8.17 12.27
N ASN A 223 -7.62 -6.94 12.16
CA ASN A 223 -8.27 -6.47 10.94
C ASN A 223 -7.25 -6.29 9.80
N LEU A 224 -6.07 -5.76 10.09
CA LEU A 224 -5.03 -5.56 9.09
C LEU A 224 -4.38 -6.88 8.67
N GLU A 225 -4.16 -7.81 9.60
CA GLU A 225 -3.67 -9.15 9.28
C GLU A 225 -4.58 -9.89 8.29
N LYS A 226 -5.90 -9.84 8.51
CA LYS A 226 -6.87 -10.44 7.57
C LYS A 226 -6.73 -9.82 6.18
N VAL A 227 -6.64 -8.49 6.08
CA VAL A 227 -6.47 -7.82 4.78
C VAL A 227 -5.15 -8.19 4.12
N LEU A 228 -4.05 -8.32 4.88
CA LEU A 228 -2.76 -8.73 4.33
C LEU A 228 -2.78 -10.15 3.78
N VAL A 229 -3.33 -11.11 4.53
CA VAL A 229 -3.44 -12.50 4.08
C VAL A 229 -4.32 -12.60 2.83
N ARG A 230 -5.47 -11.92 2.83
CA ARG A 230 -6.39 -11.91 1.67
C ARG A 230 -5.77 -11.21 0.47
N GLY A 231 -5.05 -10.12 0.68
CA GLY A 231 -4.31 -9.39 -0.35
C GLY A 231 -3.17 -10.22 -0.94
N LEU A 232 -2.42 -10.96 -0.11
CA LEU A 232 -1.37 -11.88 -0.56
C LEU A 232 -1.95 -12.99 -1.45
N LEU A 233 -2.98 -13.69 -0.96
CA LEU A 233 -3.63 -14.77 -1.71
C LEU A 233 -4.24 -14.29 -3.02
N PHE A 234 -4.89 -13.11 -2.98
CA PHE A 234 -5.42 -12.48 -4.18
C PHE A 234 -4.30 -12.14 -5.16
N GLY A 235 -3.22 -11.51 -4.69
CA GLY A 235 -2.05 -11.19 -5.50
C GLY A 235 -1.44 -12.43 -6.16
N ILE A 236 -1.28 -13.52 -5.40
CA ILE A 236 -0.75 -14.80 -5.91
C ILE A 236 -1.63 -15.30 -7.05
N GLY A 237 -2.90 -15.63 -6.81
CA GLY A 237 -3.71 -16.25 -7.88
C GLY A 237 -4.14 -15.26 -8.98
N ALA A 238 -4.54 -14.03 -8.66
CA ALA A 238 -5.01 -13.09 -9.68
C ALA A 238 -3.90 -12.67 -10.66
N SER A 239 -2.63 -12.78 -10.27
CA SER A 239 -1.49 -12.50 -11.15
C SER A 239 -1.38 -13.47 -12.34
N SER A 240 -1.91 -14.70 -12.23
CA SER A 240 -1.80 -15.72 -13.28
C SER A 240 -2.33 -15.23 -14.62
N ILE A 241 -3.48 -14.53 -14.60
CA ILE A 241 -4.13 -14.03 -15.80
C ILE A 241 -3.22 -13.03 -16.50
N LEU A 242 -2.78 -11.96 -15.82
CA LEU A 242 -1.98 -10.91 -16.46
C LEU A 242 -0.57 -11.38 -16.85
N ALA A 243 0.04 -12.26 -16.04
CA ALA A 243 1.37 -12.79 -16.30
C ALA A 243 1.40 -13.73 -17.51
N LEU A 244 0.38 -14.57 -17.68
CA LEU A 244 0.30 -15.55 -18.78
C LEU A 244 -0.51 -15.04 -19.98
N LEU A 245 -1.19 -13.90 -19.88
CA LEU A 245 -2.06 -13.37 -20.93
C LEU A 245 -1.41 -13.29 -22.33
N PRO A 246 -0.14 -12.84 -22.47
CA PRO A 246 0.52 -12.85 -23.78
C PRO A 246 0.60 -14.25 -24.39
N VAL A 247 0.91 -15.25 -23.56
CA VAL A 247 1.02 -16.66 -23.97
C VAL A 247 -0.36 -17.24 -24.26
N VAL A 248 -1.39 -16.89 -23.49
CA VAL A 248 -2.79 -17.26 -23.77
C VAL A 248 -3.22 -16.72 -25.13
N ALA A 249 -2.92 -15.46 -25.42
CA ALA A 249 -3.26 -14.82 -26.70
C ALA A 249 -2.56 -15.50 -27.88
N LEU A 250 -1.30 -15.91 -27.70
CA LEU A 250 -0.51 -16.56 -28.74
C LEU A 250 -0.87 -18.05 -28.93
N ASN A 251 -0.85 -18.84 -27.85
CA ASN A 251 -0.89 -20.30 -27.91
C ASN A 251 -2.32 -20.88 -27.81
N LEU A 252 -3.20 -20.30 -27.00
CA LEU A 252 -4.55 -20.84 -26.79
C LEU A 252 -5.58 -20.23 -27.76
N VAL A 253 -5.48 -18.91 -28.00
CA VAL A 253 -6.39 -18.19 -28.90
C VAL A 253 -5.87 -18.18 -30.35
N ALA A 254 -4.62 -18.59 -30.58
CA ALA A 254 -3.94 -18.53 -31.89
C ALA A 254 -3.96 -17.12 -32.51
N GLY A 255 -3.83 -16.11 -31.65
CA GLY A 255 -3.89 -14.69 -32.02
C GLY A 255 -2.51 -14.04 -32.18
N GLY A 256 -2.53 -12.72 -32.28
CA GLY A 256 -1.33 -11.89 -32.40
C GLY A 256 -1.30 -10.73 -31.40
N PRO A 257 -0.42 -9.74 -31.62
CA PRO A 257 -0.28 -8.59 -30.72
C PRO A 257 -1.56 -7.74 -30.64
N LEU A 258 -2.34 -7.67 -31.72
CA LEU A 258 -3.66 -7.02 -31.71
C LEU A 258 -4.65 -7.75 -30.80
N THR A 259 -4.68 -9.08 -30.84
CA THR A 259 -5.53 -9.90 -29.96
C THR A 259 -5.14 -9.70 -28.51
N TYR A 260 -3.84 -9.73 -28.21
CA TYR A 260 -3.32 -9.44 -26.88
C TYR A 260 -3.72 -8.05 -26.38
N GLY A 261 -3.52 -7.00 -27.21
CA GLY A 261 -3.92 -5.64 -26.88
C GLY A 261 -5.43 -5.48 -26.67
N PHE A 262 -6.25 -6.16 -27.47
CA PHE A 262 -7.70 -6.18 -27.32
C PHE A 262 -8.14 -6.86 -26.02
N MET A 263 -7.57 -8.03 -25.71
CA MET A 263 -7.84 -8.77 -24.47
C MET A 263 -7.46 -7.96 -23.21
N LEU A 264 -6.28 -7.32 -23.23
CA LEU A 264 -5.84 -6.45 -22.14
C LEU A 264 -6.68 -5.15 -22.07
N GLY A 265 -7.15 -4.64 -23.21
CA GLY A 265 -8.13 -3.55 -23.28
C GLY A 265 -9.47 -3.93 -22.64
N ALA A 266 -9.98 -5.14 -22.90
CA ALA A 266 -11.19 -5.67 -22.28
C ALA A 266 -11.05 -5.78 -20.75
N PHE A 267 -9.91 -6.27 -20.27
CA PHE A 267 -9.56 -6.24 -18.84
C PHE A 267 -9.62 -4.81 -18.29
N GLY A 268 -9.00 -3.85 -18.98
CA GLY A 268 -9.01 -2.44 -18.60
C GLY A 268 -10.42 -1.85 -18.52
N ILE A 269 -11.28 -2.09 -19.53
CA ILE A 269 -12.68 -1.65 -19.55
C ILE A 269 -13.47 -2.21 -18.37
N GLY A 270 -13.32 -3.52 -18.11
CA GLY A 270 -13.90 -4.15 -16.94
C GLY A 270 -13.48 -3.47 -15.64
N ALA A 271 -12.21 -3.11 -15.56
CA ALA A 271 -11.63 -2.43 -14.42
C ALA A 271 -12.20 -1.01 -14.21
N ILE A 272 -12.50 -0.26 -15.28
CA ILE A 272 -13.28 0.99 -15.18
C ILE A 272 -14.68 0.70 -14.65
N GLY A 273 -15.37 -0.30 -15.21
CA GLY A 273 -16.70 -0.70 -14.77
C GLY A 273 -16.73 -1.00 -13.26
N GLY A 274 -15.77 -1.79 -12.78
CA GLY A 274 -15.60 -2.07 -11.35
C GLY A 274 -15.33 -0.83 -10.50
N ALA A 275 -14.57 0.15 -11.00
CA ALA A 275 -14.33 1.42 -10.32
C ALA A 275 -15.62 2.26 -10.17
N VAL A 276 -16.36 2.42 -11.28
CA VAL A 276 -17.59 3.23 -11.33
C VAL A 276 -18.70 2.60 -10.48
N LEU A 277 -18.82 1.27 -10.51
CA LEU A 277 -19.83 0.55 -9.72
C LEU A 277 -19.43 0.35 -8.26
N SER A 278 -18.17 0.60 -7.89
CA SER A 278 -17.62 0.33 -6.55
C SER A 278 -18.46 0.93 -5.42
N ALA A 279 -18.91 2.18 -5.57
CA ALA A 279 -19.75 2.84 -4.56
C ALA A 279 -21.11 2.14 -4.36
N ARG A 280 -21.78 1.76 -5.46
CA ARG A 280 -23.07 1.05 -5.41
C ARG A 280 -22.91 -0.36 -4.86
N ILE A 281 -21.85 -1.07 -5.28
CA ILE A 281 -21.52 -2.40 -4.80
C ILE A 281 -21.30 -2.38 -3.28
N ARG A 282 -20.59 -1.37 -2.75
CA ARG A 282 -20.34 -1.22 -1.31
C ARG A 282 -21.59 -0.87 -0.49
N GLN A 283 -22.59 -0.24 -1.10
CA GLN A 283 -23.87 0.02 -0.45
C GLN A 283 -24.76 -1.23 -0.42
N ALA A 284 -24.69 -2.06 -1.47
CA ALA A 284 -25.53 -3.25 -1.61
C ALA A 284 -24.96 -4.50 -0.91
N PHE A 285 -23.64 -4.62 -0.81
CA PHE A 285 -22.97 -5.83 -0.35
C PHE A 285 -21.98 -5.59 0.78
N SER A 286 -21.82 -6.58 1.65
CA SER A 286 -20.79 -6.57 2.69
C SER A 286 -19.37 -6.65 2.10
N SER A 287 -18.36 -6.14 2.83
CA SER A 287 -16.95 -6.24 2.44
C SER A 287 -16.54 -7.66 2.06
N GLU A 288 -16.98 -8.65 2.85
CA GLU A 288 -16.65 -10.06 2.62
C GLU A 288 -17.32 -10.58 1.35
N THR A 289 -18.60 -10.26 1.11
CA THR A 289 -19.30 -10.66 -0.11
C THR A 289 -18.61 -10.13 -1.36
N ILE A 290 -18.17 -8.87 -1.33
CA ILE A 290 -17.47 -8.24 -2.46
C ILE A 290 -16.16 -8.98 -2.77
N ILE A 291 -15.37 -9.30 -1.74
CA ILE A 291 -14.13 -10.06 -1.94
C ILE A 291 -14.42 -11.48 -2.44
N ARG A 292 -15.41 -12.19 -1.89
CA ARG A 292 -15.78 -13.52 -2.40
C ARG A 292 -16.18 -13.50 -3.86
N LEU A 293 -17.00 -12.53 -4.26
CA LEU A 293 -17.37 -12.33 -5.67
C LEU A 293 -16.15 -12.00 -6.54
N ALA A 294 -15.20 -11.22 -6.02
CA ALA A 294 -13.98 -10.93 -6.75
C ALA A 294 -13.09 -12.17 -6.97
N PHE A 295 -12.90 -13.00 -5.93
CA PHE A 295 -12.17 -14.27 -6.06
C PHE A 295 -12.90 -15.25 -6.97
N ALA A 296 -14.23 -15.39 -6.86
CA ALA A 296 -15.03 -16.26 -7.71
C ALA A 296 -15.00 -15.82 -9.18
N GLY A 297 -15.13 -14.51 -9.41
CA GLY A 297 -15.03 -13.92 -10.75
C GLY A 297 -13.67 -14.17 -11.38
N PHE A 298 -12.57 -14.01 -10.63
CA PHE A 298 -11.23 -14.35 -11.11
C PHE A 298 -11.06 -15.84 -11.42
N ALA A 299 -11.54 -16.72 -10.53
CA ALA A 299 -11.48 -18.17 -10.74
C ALA A 299 -12.22 -18.57 -12.02
N LEU A 300 -13.42 -18.00 -12.24
CA LEU A 300 -14.21 -18.22 -13.45
C LEU A 300 -13.48 -17.70 -14.70
N SER A 301 -12.94 -16.49 -14.66
CA SER A 301 -12.19 -15.91 -15.78
C SER A 301 -10.96 -16.74 -16.14
N ALA A 302 -10.24 -17.28 -15.16
CA ALA A 302 -9.09 -18.14 -15.39
C ALA A 302 -9.51 -19.50 -15.99
N VAL A 303 -10.62 -20.10 -15.57
CA VAL A 303 -11.18 -21.30 -16.21
C VAL A 303 -11.60 -21.02 -17.65
N ILE A 304 -12.27 -19.89 -17.91
CA ILE A 304 -12.64 -19.48 -19.26
C ILE A 304 -11.38 -19.33 -20.13
N ALA A 305 -10.35 -18.63 -19.63
CA ALA A 305 -9.11 -18.43 -20.37
C ALA A 305 -8.34 -19.73 -20.62
N ALA A 306 -8.45 -20.74 -19.75
CA ALA A 306 -7.79 -22.04 -19.92
C ALA A 306 -8.39 -22.87 -21.06
N PHE A 307 -9.72 -22.83 -21.24
CA PHE A 307 -10.41 -23.69 -22.21
C PHE A 307 -10.90 -22.97 -23.46
N SER A 308 -10.98 -21.64 -23.46
CA SER A 308 -11.58 -20.88 -24.56
C SER A 308 -10.58 -20.66 -25.71
N PRO A 309 -10.85 -21.21 -26.91
CA PRO A 309 -10.10 -20.86 -28.12
C PRO A 309 -10.57 -19.53 -28.74
N SER A 310 -11.65 -18.93 -28.22
CA SER A 310 -12.26 -17.73 -28.80
C SER A 310 -11.77 -16.46 -28.11
N ALA A 311 -11.18 -15.55 -28.90
CA ALA A 311 -10.74 -14.24 -28.43
C ALA A 311 -11.87 -13.44 -27.74
N ILE A 312 -13.10 -13.54 -28.26
CA ILE A 312 -14.26 -12.81 -27.74
C ILE A 312 -14.66 -13.36 -26.37
N LEU A 313 -14.76 -14.68 -26.23
CA LEU A 313 -15.16 -15.33 -24.98
C LEU A 313 -14.11 -15.10 -23.89
N THR A 314 -12.82 -15.22 -24.23
CA THR A 314 -11.74 -14.92 -23.30
C THR A 314 -11.74 -13.44 -22.91
N SER A 315 -11.99 -12.52 -23.85
CA SER A 315 -12.12 -11.09 -23.55
C SER A 315 -13.31 -10.76 -22.65
N ALA A 316 -14.45 -11.45 -22.80
CA ALA A 316 -15.59 -11.31 -21.90
C ALA A 316 -15.25 -11.77 -20.48
N GLY A 317 -14.53 -12.90 -20.34
CA GLY A 317 -13.98 -13.34 -19.07
C GLY A 317 -13.01 -12.31 -18.47
N LEU A 318 -12.15 -11.71 -19.29
CA LEU A 318 -11.19 -10.70 -18.84
C LEU A 318 -11.86 -9.41 -18.36
N LEU A 319 -12.97 -9.00 -18.98
CA LEU A 319 -13.79 -7.89 -18.51
C LEU A 319 -14.26 -8.12 -17.07
N VAL A 320 -14.76 -9.33 -16.76
CA VAL A 320 -15.15 -9.69 -15.39
C VAL A 320 -13.95 -9.63 -14.44
N SER A 321 -12.81 -10.22 -14.82
CA SER A 321 -11.60 -10.20 -13.98
C SER A 321 -11.08 -8.78 -13.72
N GLY A 322 -11.15 -7.89 -14.70
CA GLY A 322 -10.77 -6.49 -14.54
C GLY A 322 -11.63 -5.76 -13.51
N ALA A 323 -12.95 -5.99 -13.54
CA ALA A 323 -13.88 -5.44 -12.55
C ALA A 323 -13.55 -5.97 -11.15
N CYS A 324 -13.39 -7.29 -11.02
CA CYS A 324 -13.02 -7.95 -9.77
C CYS A 324 -11.69 -7.43 -9.21
N TRP A 325 -10.70 -7.15 -10.07
CA TRP A 325 -9.37 -6.69 -9.68
C TRP A 325 -9.45 -5.36 -8.96
N VAL A 326 -10.18 -4.42 -9.55
CA VAL A 326 -10.34 -3.08 -8.99
C VAL A 326 -11.19 -3.11 -7.75
N SER A 327 -12.30 -3.85 -7.76
CA SER A 327 -13.17 -3.95 -6.60
C SER A 327 -12.41 -4.52 -5.40
N ALA A 328 -11.60 -5.57 -5.58
CA ALA A 328 -10.78 -6.15 -4.52
C ALA A 328 -9.70 -5.20 -4.02
N LEU A 329 -8.82 -4.70 -4.90
CA LEU A 329 -7.71 -3.83 -4.49
C LEU A 329 -8.19 -2.51 -3.89
N SER A 330 -9.26 -1.92 -4.43
CA SER A 330 -9.86 -0.71 -3.89
C SER A 330 -10.45 -0.95 -2.51
N LEU A 331 -11.09 -2.12 -2.30
CA LEU A 331 -11.68 -2.48 -1.02
C LEU A 331 -10.60 -2.76 0.04
N PHE A 332 -9.57 -3.54 -0.29
CA PHE A 332 -8.43 -3.76 0.61
C PHE A 332 -7.79 -2.43 1.02
N ASN A 333 -7.51 -1.57 0.05
CA ASN A 333 -6.92 -0.27 0.29
C ASN A 333 -7.82 0.60 1.20
N THR A 334 -9.14 0.60 0.96
CA THR A 334 -10.11 1.34 1.81
C THR A 334 -10.14 0.80 3.23
N ILE A 335 -10.16 -0.52 3.41
CA ILE A 335 -10.22 -1.14 4.75
C ILE A 335 -8.94 -0.87 5.52
N VAL A 336 -7.77 -0.92 4.87
CA VAL A 336 -6.50 -0.53 5.52
C VAL A 336 -6.56 0.92 5.98
N GLN A 337 -7.05 1.83 5.14
CA GLN A 337 -7.17 3.24 5.53
C GLN A 337 -8.14 3.47 6.69
N LEU A 338 -9.29 2.79 6.69
CA LEU A 338 -10.31 2.95 7.73
C LEU A 338 -9.98 2.20 9.02
N SER A 339 -9.18 1.13 8.94
CA SER A 339 -8.75 0.33 10.10
C SER A 339 -7.44 0.81 10.71
N THR A 340 -6.89 1.93 10.23
CA THR A 340 -5.61 2.45 10.69
C THR A 340 -5.69 3.92 11.12
N PRO A 341 -5.23 4.28 12.32
CA PRO A 341 -5.14 5.67 12.78
C PRO A 341 -4.25 6.52 11.86
N ARG A 342 -4.56 7.82 11.80
CA ARG A 342 -3.87 8.79 10.92
C ARG A 342 -2.34 8.81 11.08
N TRP A 343 -1.83 8.56 12.29
CA TRP A 343 -0.40 8.59 12.57
C TRP A 343 0.37 7.40 11.97
N VAL A 344 -0.29 6.29 11.62
CA VAL A 344 0.35 5.06 11.10
C VAL A 344 -0.24 4.58 9.77
N VAL A 345 -1.28 5.25 9.25
CA VAL A 345 -1.97 4.89 8.01
C VAL A 345 -1.04 4.72 6.81
N GLY A 346 -0.08 5.63 6.62
CA GLY A 346 0.88 5.54 5.51
C GLY A 346 1.74 4.27 5.58
N ARG A 347 2.16 3.89 6.79
CA ARG A 347 2.99 2.69 7.03
C ARG A 347 2.20 1.40 6.84
N ALA A 348 0.97 1.37 7.33
CA ALA A 348 0.07 0.25 7.10
C ALA A 348 -0.23 0.07 5.60
N LEU A 349 -0.41 1.17 4.86
CA LEU A 349 -0.62 1.14 3.42
C LEU A 349 0.61 0.62 2.66
N SER A 350 1.82 1.06 3.03
CA SER A 350 3.06 0.55 2.46
C SER A 350 3.24 -0.95 2.71
N LEU A 351 2.98 -1.43 3.93
CA LEU A 351 3.04 -2.87 4.27
C LEU A 351 2.00 -3.68 3.49
N TYR A 352 0.77 -3.16 3.36
CA TYR A 352 -0.26 -3.75 2.51
C TYR A 352 0.19 -3.86 1.04
N GLN A 353 0.78 -2.79 0.50
CA GLN A 353 1.32 -2.80 -0.85
C GLN A 353 2.47 -3.80 -0.99
N THR A 354 3.41 -3.86 -0.04
CA THR A 354 4.49 -4.86 -0.03
C THR A 354 3.94 -6.27 -0.11
N VAL A 355 3.00 -6.63 0.77
CA VAL A 355 2.45 -7.98 0.81
C VAL A 355 1.66 -8.31 -0.46
N THR A 356 0.83 -7.38 -0.94
CA THR A 356 -0.02 -7.62 -2.12
C THR A 356 0.80 -7.69 -3.42
N PHE A 357 1.71 -6.74 -3.63
CA PHE A 357 2.60 -6.77 -4.81
C PHE A 357 3.65 -7.87 -4.72
N GLY A 358 4.06 -8.27 -3.51
CA GLY A 358 4.87 -9.47 -3.30
C GLY A 358 4.13 -10.73 -3.69
N GLY A 359 2.82 -10.81 -3.39
CA GLY A 359 1.95 -11.86 -3.90
C GLY A 359 1.86 -11.85 -5.43
N ILE A 360 1.73 -10.68 -6.06
CA ILE A 360 1.71 -10.56 -7.52
C ILE A 360 3.04 -11.00 -8.14
N ALA A 361 4.17 -10.55 -7.59
CA ALA A 361 5.50 -10.89 -8.10
C ALA A 361 5.80 -12.39 -7.91
N GLY A 362 5.63 -12.91 -6.69
CA GLY A 362 5.84 -14.33 -6.41
C GLY A 362 4.86 -15.24 -7.14
N GLY A 363 3.59 -14.82 -7.26
CA GLY A 363 2.56 -15.52 -8.02
C GLY A 363 2.88 -15.57 -9.51
N SER A 364 3.29 -14.44 -10.10
CA SER A 364 3.64 -14.38 -11.54
C SER A 364 4.76 -15.38 -11.85
N TRP A 365 5.84 -15.39 -11.07
CA TRP A 365 6.90 -16.39 -11.21
C TRP A 365 6.39 -17.83 -11.01
N LEU A 366 5.62 -18.08 -9.96
CA LEU A 366 5.04 -19.40 -9.69
C LEU A 366 4.20 -19.92 -10.87
N TRP A 367 3.35 -19.08 -11.45
CA TRP A 367 2.50 -19.45 -12.58
C TRP A 367 3.27 -19.57 -13.89
N GLY A 368 4.36 -18.81 -14.06
CA GLY A 368 5.31 -18.99 -15.15
C GLY A 368 5.94 -20.39 -15.12
N VAL A 369 6.51 -20.78 -13.98
CA VAL A 369 7.08 -22.12 -13.78
C VAL A 369 6.03 -23.22 -13.95
N ALA A 370 4.81 -23.00 -13.46
CA ALA A 370 3.71 -23.95 -13.64
C ALA A 370 3.31 -24.09 -15.12
N ALA A 371 3.27 -22.99 -15.87
CA ALA A 371 2.95 -23.00 -17.29
C ALA A 371 4.03 -23.69 -18.12
N ASP A 372 5.32 -23.48 -17.80
CA ASP A 372 6.46 -24.10 -18.48
C ASP A 372 6.50 -25.63 -18.26
N ARG A 373 6.08 -26.11 -17.07
CA ARG A 373 6.09 -27.54 -16.71
C ARG A 373 4.82 -28.31 -17.08
N TYR A 374 3.66 -27.70 -16.88
CA TYR A 374 2.36 -28.36 -16.98
C TYR A 374 1.49 -27.80 -18.11
N GLY A 375 1.90 -26.69 -18.74
CA GLY A 375 1.13 -25.97 -19.75
C GLY A 375 0.30 -24.82 -19.16
N VAL A 376 0.02 -23.85 -20.02
CA VAL A 376 -0.67 -22.59 -19.65
C VAL A 376 -2.08 -22.84 -19.11
N ALA A 377 -2.83 -23.76 -19.72
CA ALA A 377 -4.20 -24.08 -19.30
C ALA A 377 -4.22 -24.65 -17.87
N ASP A 378 -3.35 -25.62 -17.58
CA ASP A 378 -3.26 -26.23 -16.25
C ASP A 378 -2.77 -25.24 -15.19
N ALA A 379 -1.84 -24.35 -15.54
CA ALA A 379 -1.42 -23.25 -14.66
C ALA A 379 -2.59 -22.32 -14.29
N LEU A 380 -3.45 -21.96 -15.26
CA LEU A 380 -4.64 -21.17 -15.01
C LEU A 380 -5.66 -21.92 -14.14
N LEU A 381 -5.86 -23.22 -14.35
CA LEU A 381 -6.76 -24.05 -13.53
C LEU A 381 -6.26 -24.17 -12.08
N MET A 382 -4.95 -24.39 -11.88
CA MET A 382 -4.35 -24.38 -10.55
C MET A 382 -4.51 -23.03 -9.85
N SER A 383 -4.39 -21.92 -10.59
CA SER A 383 -4.66 -20.59 -10.06
C SER A 383 -6.14 -20.41 -9.67
N SER A 384 -7.09 -20.93 -10.46
CA SER A 384 -8.51 -20.94 -10.08
C SER A 384 -8.73 -21.69 -8.78
N VAL A 385 -8.04 -22.81 -8.54
CA VAL A 385 -8.11 -23.52 -7.26
C VAL A 385 -7.58 -22.64 -6.11
N VAL A 386 -6.45 -21.95 -6.29
CA VAL A 386 -5.92 -21.00 -5.29
C VAL A 386 -6.93 -19.87 -5.00
N MET A 387 -7.62 -19.37 -6.01
CA MET A 387 -8.68 -18.38 -5.84
C MET A 387 -9.87 -18.93 -5.05
N LEU A 388 -10.31 -20.17 -5.34
CA LEU A 388 -11.38 -20.83 -4.57
C LEU A 388 -10.97 -21.12 -3.12
N LEU A 389 -9.72 -21.53 -2.88
CA LEU A 389 -9.16 -21.65 -1.52
C LEU A 389 -9.17 -20.31 -0.79
N GLY A 390 -8.90 -19.21 -1.51
CA GLY A 390 -9.11 -17.86 -1.00
C GLY A 390 -10.54 -17.67 -0.48
N ILE A 391 -11.57 -18.09 -1.21
CA ILE A 391 -12.96 -17.99 -0.72
C ILE A 391 -13.15 -18.78 0.57
N ALA A 392 -12.63 -20.01 0.65
CA ALA A 392 -12.73 -20.85 1.83
C ALA A 392 -12.02 -20.23 3.05
N ILE A 393 -10.84 -19.65 2.87
CA ILE A 393 -10.12 -18.92 3.92
C ILE A 393 -10.93 -17.71 4.41
N GLY A 394 -11.67 -17.05 3.52
CA GLY A 394 -12.61 -15.97 3.87
C GLY A 394 -13.80 -16.40 4.73
N LEU A 395 -14.10 -17.70 4.84
CA LEU A 395 -15.10 -18.20 5.80
C LEU A 395 -14.58 -18.10 7.24
N ARG A 396 -13.29 -18.35 7.47
CA ARG A 396 -12.66 -18.28 8.79
C ARG A 396 -12.10 -16.88 9.11
N PHE A 397 -11.58 -16.20 8.09
CA PHE A 397 -10.95 -14.88 8.16
C PHE A 397 -11.78 -13.85 7.39
N SER A 398 -13.06 -13.71 7.77
CA SER A 398 -13.99 -12.77 7.13
C SER A 398 -13.49 -11.33 7.22
N MET A 399 -13.62 -10.61 6.10
CA MET A 399 -13.22 -9.21 5.98
C MET A 399 -13.97 -8.32 6.99
N PRO A 400 -13.30 -7.32 7.61
CA PRO A 400 -13.95 -6.40 8.53
C PRO A 400 -15.12 -5.66 7.86
N ALA A 401 -16.21 -5.47 8.61
CA ALA A 401 -17.34 -4.66 8.16
C ALA A 401 -16.95 -3.16 8.10
N PHE A 402 -17.59 -2.41 7.20
CA PHE A 402 -17.35 -0.96 7.04
C PHE A 402 -17.60 -0.13 8.32
N ALA A 403 -18.42 -0.63 9.24
CA ALA A 403 -18.73 0.01 10.52
C ALA A 403 -17.66 -0.30 11.60
N SER A 404 -16.38 -0.33 11.25
CA SER A 404 -15.32 -0.68 12.19
C SER A 404 -14.80 0.57 12.90
N LEU A 405 -14.95 0.60 14.22
CA LEU A 405 -14.16 1.34 15.23
C LEU A 405 -13.84 2.81 14.89
N ASN A 406 -14.33 3.75 15.70
CA ASN A 406 -13.92 5.15 15.56
C ASN A 406 -12.44 5.32 15.94
N LEU A 407 -11.55 5.34 14.95
CA LEU A 407 -10.11 5.49 15.15
C LEU A 407 -9.65 6.96 15.19
N ASP A 408 -10.57 7.92 15.25
CA ASP A 408 -10.19 9.32 15.42
C ASP A 408 -9.49 9.55 16.78
N PRO A 409 -8.58 10.53 16.86
CA PRO A 409 -7.87 10.84 18.09
C PRO A 409 -8.84 11.16 19.23
N LEU A 410 -8.62 10.54 20.39
CA LEU A 410 -9.44 10.77 21.58
C LEU A 410 -9.30 12.22 22.11
N ASN A 411 -8.12 12.83 21.94
CA ASN A 411 -7.80 14.21 22.35
C ASN A 411 -8.16 14.59 23.80
N ARG A 412 -8.27 13.60 24.71
CA ARG A 412 -8.50 13.82 26.15
C ARG A 412 -7.20 13.97 26.97
N PHE A 413 -6.03 13.77 26.36
CA PHE A 413 -4.76 13.81 27.07
C PHE A 413 -4.19 15.23 27.14
N THR A 414 -3.98 15.70 28.36
CA THR A 414 -3.21 16.92 28.66
C THR A 414 -1.87 16.51 29.21
N GLU A 415 -0.79 17.10 28.70
CA GLU A 415 0.56 16.86 29.22
C GLU A 415 0.62 17.32 30.68
N PRO A 416 1.04 16.46 31.62
CA PRO A 416 1.13 16.84 33.02
C PRO A 416 2.30 17.81 33.24
N ALA A 417 2.11 18.80 34.10
CA ALA A 417 3.21 19.63 34.56
C ALA A 417 4.18 18.77 35.38
N LEU A 418 5.44 18.69 34.95
CA LEU A 418 6.49 17.98 35.67
C LEU A 418 7.26 18.95 36.56
N SER A 419 7.58 18.52 37.78
CA SER A 419 8.46 19.26 38.68
C SER A 419 9.94 19.09 38.35
N LEU A 420 10.28 18.10 37.52
CA LEU A 420 11.63 17.82 37.05
C LEU A 420 11.82 18.39 35.65
N ASP A 421 12.90 19.15 35.44
CA ASP A 421 13.26 19.64 34.11
C ASP A 421 13.83 18.49 33.27
N ILE A 422 13.07 18.07 32.26
CA ILE A 422 13.46 17.00 31.35
C ILE A 422 13.35 17.46 29.91
N THR A 423 14.31 17.04 29.08
CA THR A 423 14.24 17.25 27.64
C THR A 423 13.29 16.22 27.00
N PRO A 424 12.70 16.49 25.81
CA PRO A 424 11.84 15.54 25.10
C PRO A 424 12.47 14.18 24.81
N ARG A 425 13.82 14.10 24.76
CA ARG A 425 14.58 12.87 24.53
C ARG A 425 14.93 12.10 25.82
N SER A 426 14.60 12.64 26.98
CA SER A 426 14.89 11.99 28.27
C SER A 426 14.08 10.72 28.43
N GLY A 427 14.70 9.65 28.91
CA GLY A 427 14.08 8.35 29.17
C GLY A 427 15.14 7.31 29.54
N PRO A 428 14.75 6.04 29.75
CA PRO A 428 13.40 5.49 29.62
C PRO A 428 12.40 6.07 30.63
N ILE A 429 11.13 6.15 30.24
CA ILE A 429 10.04 6.56 31.14
C ILE A 429 9.21 5.34 31.50
N VAL A 430 9.11 5.07 32.79
CA VAL A 430 8.30 4.00 33.40
C VAL A 430 7.01 4.60 33.90
N ILE A 431 5.91 3.97 33.52
CA ILE A 431 4.57 4.34 33.97
C ILE A 431 4.03 3.21 34.81
N GLN A 432 3.47 3.55 35.97
CA GLN A 432 2.67 2.65 36.78
C GLN A 432 1.27 3.25 36.96
N VAL A 433 0.25 2.42 36.85
CA VAL A 433 -1.15 2.80 37.06
C VAL A 433 -1.75 1.84 38.05
N ASP A 434 -2.22 2.37 39.17
CA ASP A 434 -2.76 1.58 40.26
C ASP A 434 -4.28 1.53 40.20
N TYR A 435 -4.81 0.33 40.34
CA TYR A 435 -6.21 -0.01 40.29
C TYR A 435 -6.58 -0.78 41.56
N GLU A 436 -7.57 -0.29 42.28
CA GLU A 436 -8.27 -1.06 43.30
C GLU A 436 -9.47 -1.76 42.66
N ILE A 437 -9.49 -3.10 42.68
CA ILE A 437 -10.48 -3.95 42.01
C ILE A 437 -11.03 -4.96 43.02
N GLY A 438 -12.36 -5.09 43.07
CA GLY A 438 -13.00 -6.10 43.90
C GLY A 438 -12.90 -7.51 43.33
N ASP A 439 -12.94 -8.53 44.20
CA ASP A 439 -12.81 -9.93 43.77
C ASP A 439 -13.94 -10.38 42.82
N ASP A 440 -15.15 -9.81 42.95
CA ASP A 440 -16.30 -10.11 42.07
C ASP A 440 -16.07 -9.64 40.62
N ASP A 441 -15.30 -8.57 40.44
CA ASP A 441 -15.05 -7.93 39.14
C ASP A 441 -13.76 -8.45 38.47
N LEU A 442 -13.04 -9.36 39.13
CA LEU A 442 -11.70 -9.78 38.74
C LEU A 442 -11.67 -10.44 37.35
N ALA A 443 -12.67 -11.27 37.02
CA ALA A 443 -12.72 -11.95 35.74
C ALA A 443 -12.86 -10.96 34.57
N GLU A 444 -13.76 -9.98 34.70
CA GLU A 444 -13.95 -8.92 33.71
C GLU A 444 -12.71 -8.02 33.62
N PHE A 445 -12.13 -7.64 34.76
CA PHE A 445 -10.91 -6.85 34.81
C PHE A 445 -9.75 -7.54 34.07
N MET A 446 -9.55 -8.84 34.27
CA MET A 446 -8.49 -9.59 33.61
C MET A 446 -8.68 -9.68 32.09
N GLU A 447 -9.92 -9.85 31.62
CA GLU A 447 -10.24 -9.82 30.19
C GLU A 447 -9.95 -8.44 29.58
N LEU A 448 -10.42 -7.38 30.22
CA LEU A 448 -10.19 -6.00 29.81
C LEU A 448 -8.70 -5.65 29.83
N MET A 449 -7.94 -6.12 30.81
CA MET A 449 -6.49 -5.93 30.89
C MET A 449 -5.71 -6.71 29.83
N GLY A 450 -6.21 -7.85 29.40
CA GLY A 450 -5.68 -8.58 28.23
C GLY A 450 -5.80 -7.76 26.94
N GLU A 451 -6.94 -7.09 26.74
CA GLU A 451 -7.11 -6.13 25.65
C GLU A 451 -6.25 -4.87 25.85
N ARG A 452 -6.21 -4.33 27.07
CA ARG A 452 -5.39 -3.17 27.44
C ARG A 452 -3.93 -3.38 27.08
N ARG A 453 -3.37 -4.54 27.42
CA ARG A 453 -2.01 -4.94 27.06
C ARG A 453 -1.76 -4.83 25.57
N ARG A 454 -2.67 -5.36 24.74
CA ARG A 454 -2.54 -5.28 23.27
C ARG A 454 -2.53 -3.84 22.79
N ILE A 455 -3.44 -3.00 23.28
CA ILE A 455 -3.53 -1.57 22.94
C ILE A 455 -2.22 -0.84 23.30
N ARG A 456 -1.69 -1.06 24.52
CA ARG A 456 -0.43 -0.43 24.99
C ARG A 456 0.75 -0.79 24.10
N ILE A 457 0.96 -2.08 23.84
CA ILE A 457 2.10 -2.56 23.05
C ILE A 457 2.01 -2.06 21.60
N ARG A 458 0.80 -2.09 21.01
CA ARG A 458 0.49 -1.57 19.67
C ARG A 458 0.93 -0.10 19.51
N ASP A 459 0.67 0.74 20.51
CA ASP A 459 0.86 2.20 20.42
C ASP A 459 2.26 2.68 20.80
N GLY A 460 3.11 1.83 21.37
CA GLY A 460 4.42 2.29 21.83
C GLY A 460 5.08 1.46 22.91
N ALA A 461 4.28 0.94 23.84
CA ALA A 461 4.76 0.47 25.13
C ALA A 461 5.64 -0.79 25.01
N ARG A 462 6.60 -0.89 25.94
CA ARG A 462 7.49 -2.05 26.15
C ARG A 462 7.36 -2.52 27.58
N ASN A 463 7.82 -3.75 27.85
CA ASN A 463 7.85 -4.34 29.20
C ASN A 463 6.52 -4.18 29.96
N TRP A 464 5.40 -4.41 29.27
CA TRP A 464 4.09 -4.33 29.91
C TRP A 464 3.94 -5.49 30.90
N ALA A 465 3.54 -5.19 32.12
CA ALA A 465 3.16 -6.19 33.12
C ALA A 465 1.96 -5.70 33.93
N LEU A 466 1.23 -6.66 34.48
CA LEU A 466 0.17 -6.44 35.45
C LEU A 466 0.54 -7.20 36.71
N MET A 467 0.62 -6.50 37.83
CA MET A 467 1.07 -7.03 39.11
C MET A 467 -0.08 -6.94 40.11
N ARG A 468 -0.23 -7.97 40.96
CA ARG A 468 -1.13 -7.95 42.10
C ARG A 468 -0.29 -7.74 43.35
N ASP A 469 -0.70 -6.82 44.20
CA ASP A 469 -0.06 -6.61 45.49
C ASP A 469 -0.31 -7.83 46.39
N LEU A 470 0.75 -8.32 47.04
CA LEU A 470 0.71 -9.50 47.91
C LEU A 470 0.23 -9.16 49.33
N GLU A 471 0.45 -7.92 49.78
CA GLU A 471 0.01 -7.42 51.07
C GLU A 471 -1.44 -6.90 50.99
N ASN A 472 -1.80 -6.31 49.85
CA ASN A 472 -3.14 -5.78 49.58
C ASN A 472 -3.75 -6.40 48.31
N PRO A 473 -4.38 -7.59 48.38
CA PRO A 473 -4.85 -8.31 47.20
C PRO A 473 -5.88 -7.58 46.32
N GLY A 474 -6.51 -6.51 46.82
CA GLY A 474 -7.40 -5.65 46.02
C GLY A 474 -6.65 -4.68 45.10
N LEU A 475 -5.35 -4.47 45.31
CA LEU A 475 -4.53 -3.54 44.54
C LEU A 475 -3.80 -4.25 43.39
N TRP A 476 -3.93 -3.65 42.21
CA TRP A 476 -3.33 -4.10 40.96
C TRP A 476 -2.60 -2.95 40.29
N THR A 477 -1.37 -3.21 39.85
CA THR A 477 -0.54 -2.20 39.18
C THR A 477 -0.24 -2.60 37.75
N GLU A 478 -0.71 -1.81 36.78
CA GLU A 478 -0.25 -1.86 35.38
C GLU A 478 1.10 -1.13 35.30
N THR A 479 2.16 -1.80 34.80
CA THR A 479 3.43 -1.14 34.52
C THR A 479 3.81 -1.26 33.04
N TYR A 480 4.39 -0.21 32.47
CA TYR A 480 4.95 -0.24 31.12
C TYR A 480 6.01 0.83 30.90
N HIS A 481 6.89 0.60 29.93
CA HIS A 481 8.00 1.47 29.58
C HIS A 481 7.76 2.17 28.23
N THR A 482 8.24 3.40 28.13
CA THR A 482 8.40 4.13 26.86
C THR A 482 9.85 4.62 26.76
N SER A 483 10.37 4.73 25.54
CA SER A 483 11.79 5.03 25.34
C SER A 483 12.20 6.43 25.76
N THR A 484 11.30 7.40 25.61
CA THR A 484 11.55 8.82 25.88
C THR A 484 10.26 9.53 26.29
N TRP A 485 10.38 10.71 26.92
CA TRP A 485 9.24 11.55 27.29
C TRP A 485 8.37 11.90 26.08
N VAL A 486 8.97 12.25 24.94
CA VAL A 486 8.21 12.53 23.72
C VAL A 486 7.45 11.30 23.21
N GLU A 487 8.01 10.09 23.37
CA GLU A 487 7.29 8.86 23.01
C GLU A 487 6.17 8.55 24.01
N TYR A 488 6.30 8.90 25.29
CA TYR A 488 5.19 8.86 26.25
C TYR A 488 4.05 9.81 25.86
N ILE A 489 4.36 11.06 25.53
CA ILE A 489 3.36 12.03 25.06
C ILE A 489 2.67 11.49 23.80
N ARG A 490 3.45 11.07 22.80
CA ARG A 490 2.93 10.51 21.55
C ARG A 490 2.07 9.28 21.81
N HIS A 491 2.52 8.36 22.66
CA HIS A 491 1.74 7.18 23.06
C HIS A 491 0.35 7.58 23.57
N ASN A 492 0.23 8.62 24.40
CA ASN A 492 -1.07 9.05 24.92
C ASN A 492 -1.89 9.86 23.91
N GLN A 493 -1.26 10.61 23.01
CA GLN A 493 -1.94 11.31 21.92
C GLN A 493 -2.44 10.37 20.82
N ARG A 494 -1.82 9.19 20.66
CA ARG A 494 -2.20 8.15 19.69
C ARG A 494 -3.49 7.40 20.05
N ARG A 495 -4.01 7.57 21.28
CA ARG A 495 -5.24 6.91 21.75
C ARG A 495 -6.43 7.27 20.88
N THR A 496 -7.22 6.26 20.51
CA THR A 496 -8.40 6.44 19.67
C THR A 496 -9.71 6.42 20.46
N GLN A 497 -10.80 6.90 19.87
CA GLN A 497 -12.15 6.79 20.47
C GLN A 497 -12.56 5.34 20.67
N ALA A 498 -12.20 4.46 19.75
CA ALA A 498 -12.40 3.02 19.82
C ALA A 498 -11.73 2.38 21.05
N ASP A 499 -10.52 2.83 21.40
CA ASP A 499 -9.82 2.32 22.59
C ASP A 499 -10.37 2.92 23.90
N ALA A 500 -11.19 3.99 23.82
CA ALA A 500 -11.71 4.68 24.99
C ALA A 500 -12.72 3.83 25.77
N GLU A 501 -13.49 2.98 25.09
CA GLU A 501 -14.45 2.08 25.74
C GLU A 501 -13.77 1.12 26.72
N ASN A 502 -12.67 0.49 26.30
CA ASN A 502 -11.86 -0.37 27.18
C ASN A 502 -11.34 0.40 28.40
N ILE A 503 -10.86 1.64 28.21
CA ILE A 503 -10.38 2.49 29.31
C ILE A 503 -11.49 2.86 30.28
N ASP A 504 -12.65 3.25 29.75
CA ASP A 504 -13.77 3.75 30.54
C ASP A 504 -14.43 2.58 31.30
N ARG A 505 -14.46 1.35 30.74
CA ARG A 505 -14.87 0.13 31.47
C ARG A 505 -13.88 -0.25 32.58
N ILE A 506 -12.58 -0.25 32.32
CA ILE A 506 -11.58 -0.51 33.38
C ILE A 506 -11.71 0.51 34.51
N ARG A 507 -11.97 1.79 34.19
CA ARG A 507 -12.23 2.83 35.18
C ARG A 507 -13.50 2.58 35.98
N ALA A 508 -14.56 2.05 35.37
CA ALA A 508 -15.80 1.74 36.07
C ALA A 508 -15.63 0.60 37.10
N LEU A 509 -14.68 -0.31 36.89
CA LEU A 509 -14.35 -1.37 37.84
C LEU A 509 -13.45 -0.90 39.00
N HIS A 510 -12.87 0.31 38.90
CA HIS A 510 -12.01 0.86 39.94
C HIS A 510 -12.86 1.33 41.15
N ARG A 511 -12.55 0.80 42.34
CA ARG A 511 -13.27 1.11 43.59
C ARG A 511 -12.60 2.19 44.44
N GLY A 512 -11.38 2.59 44.10
CA GLY A 512 -10.62 3.62 44.82
C GLY A 512 -11.20 5.02 44.62
N GLU A 513 -10.82 5.97 45.48
CA GLU A 513 -11.29 7.35 45.39
C GLU A 513 -10.77 8.06 44.13
N GLY A 514 -11.69 8.45 43.24
CA GLY A 514 -11.39 9.28 42.09
C GLY A 514 -10.87 8.49 40.88
N LEU A 515 -9.85 9.02 40.21
CA LEU A 515 -9.24 8.38 39.03
C LEU A 515 -8.06 7.50 39.45
N PRO A 516 -7.81 6.37 38.75
CA PRO A 516 -6.64 5.53 38.98
C PRO A 516 -5.36 6.36 39.05
N HIS A 517 -4.57 6.13 40.10
CA HIS A 517 -3.35 6.90 40.33
C HIS A 517 -2.30 6.54 39.28
N VAL A 518 -1.62 7.54 38.70
CA VAL A 518 -0.63 7.34 37.63
C VAL A 518 0.73 7.87 38.06
N HIS A 519 1.64 6.94 38.37
CA HIS A 519 3.04 7.26 38.61
C HIS A 519 3.82 7.38 37.29
N ARG A 520 4.64 8.42 37.17
CA ARG A 520 5.49 8.69 36.01
C ARG A 520 6.91 8.82 36.51
N MET A 521 7.75 7.86 36.16
CA MET A 521 9.12 7.76 36.66
C MET A 521 10.09 7.77 35.49
N ILE A 522 11.26 8.39 35.68
CA ILE A 522 12.37 8.28 34.75
C ILE A 522 13.35 7.24 35.30
N GLU A 523 13.62 6.22 34.50
CA GLU A 523 14.58 5.18 34.87
C GLU A 523 16.00 5.76 34.78
N ARG A 524 16.75 5.67 35.88
CA ARG A 524 18.16 6.06 35.95
C ARG A 524 18.96 4.86 36.42
N GLN A 525 19.99 4.49 35.68
CA GLN A 525 20.93 3.50 36.16
C GLN A 525 21.76 4.11 37.28
N ALA A 526 21.90 3.39 38.39
CA ALA A 526 22.69 3.80 39.55
C ALA A 526 24.20 3.56 39.31
N ILE A 527 24.67 3.69 38.06
CA ILE A 527 26.09 3.60 37.71
C ILE A 527 26.62 5.04 37.70
N PRO A 528 27.58 5.39 38.57
CA PRO A 528 28.26 6.67 38.50
C PRO A 528 28.81 6.88 37.08
N PRO A 529 28.74 8.11 36.51
CA PRO A 529 29.22 8.38 35.15
C PRO A 529 30.63 7.87 34.88
N ASP A 530 31.49 7.90 35.90
CA ASP A 530 32.89 7.46 35.85
C ASP A 530 33.05 5.94 35.64
N ASN A 531 32.00 5.16 35.89
CA ASN A 531 31.98 3.69 35.81
C ASN A 531 31.13 3.17 34.64
N ASP A 532 30.51 4.06 33.85
CA ASP A 532 29.71 3.67 32.68
C ASP A 532 30.59 3.66 31.42
N VAL A 533 31.00 2.46 31.01
CA VAL A 533 31.84 2.20 29.83
C VAL A 533 31.16 2.68 28.52
N PHE A 534 29.86 2.99 28.55
CA PHE A 534 29.09 3.45 27.41
C PHE A 534 28.70 4.95 27.47
N HIS A 535 29.09 5.69 28.51
CA HIS A 535 28.79 7.11 28.60
C HIS A 535 29.68 7.92 27.64
N LYS A 536 29.16 8.25 26.46
CA LYS A 536 29.76 9.28 25.61
C LYS A 536 29.59 10.62 26.32
N ALA A 537 30.70 11.23 26.74
CA ALA A 537 30.71 12.62 27.18
C ALA A 537 30.11 13.50 26.07
N PRO A 538 29.34 14.56 26.41
CA PRO A 538 28.95 15.55 25.41
C PRO A 538 30.24 16.15 24.82
N ILE A 539 30.40 16.09 23.51
CA ILE A 539 31.45 16.84 22.82
C ILE A 539 31.06 18.31 22.97
N ASP A 540 31.85 19.05 23.74
CA ASP A 540 31.71 20.50 23.87
C ASP A 540 32.03 21.13 22.51
N LEU A 541 31.02 21.71 21.85
CA LEU A 541 31.13 22.31 20.51
C LEU A 541 31.54 23.79 20.56
N HIS A 542 32.03 24.26 21.70
CA HIS A 542 32.62 25.58 21.84
C HIS A 542 34.14 25.49 21.87
N HIS A 543 34.76 25.32 20.69
CA HIS A 543 36.07 25.86 20.35
C HIS A 543 36.25 25.96 18.83
#